data_AF-W4M2G5-F1
#
_entry.id   AF-W4M2G5-F1
#
_cell.length_a   1.000
_cell.length_b   1.000
_cell.length_c   1.000
_cell.angle_alpha   90.00
_cell.angle_beta   90.00
_cell.angle_gamma   90.00
#
_symmetry.space_group_name_H-M   'P 1'
#
loop_
_entity.id
_entity.type
_entity.pdbx_description
1 polymer ?
#
loop_
_entity_poly.entity_id
_entity_poly.type
_entity_poly.pdbx_seq_one_letter_code
_entity_poly.pdbx_strand_id
1 'polypeptide(L)' 'MHDGVTLEQQGLPTATIITSVFLNTAQAYTQLLGVPDFPYLVCPHPITNVAGAALEDRARDLAPQVVRLLLKGRA' A
#
# COMPACT_ATOMS: atom_id res chain seq x y z
N MET A 1 -2.53 4.26 -5.91
CA MET A 1 -3.68 3.40 -6.26
C MET A 1 -3.63 3.02 -7.73
N HIS A 2 -3.78 3.98 -8.65
CA HIS A 2 -3.78 3.75 -10.11
C HIS A 2 -2.72 2.73 -10.59
N ASP A 3 -1.43 3.03 -10.39
CA ASP A 3 -0.34 2.21 -10.92
C ASP A 3 -0.34 0.78 -10.35
N GLY A 4 -0.63 0.64 -9.05
CA GLY A 4 -0.75 -0.66 -8.41
C GLY A 4 -1.85 -1.51 -9.05
N VAL A 5 -3.02 -0.91 -9.30
CA VAL A 5 -4.13 -1.58 -9.97
C VAL A 5 -3.78 -1.95 -11.41
N THR A 6 -3.19 -1.02 -12.16
CA THR A 6 -2.80 -1.25 -13.56
C THR A 6 -1.78 -2.38 -13.71
N LEU A 7 -0.77 -2.43 -12.84
CA LEU A 7 0.26 -3.47 -12.87
C LEU A 7 -0.32 -4.85 -12.49
N GLU A 8 -1.17 -4.91 -11.46
CA GLU A 8 -1.82 -6.17 -11.05
C GLU A 8 -2.74 -6.72 -12.14
N GLN A 9 -3.45 -5.86 -12.86
CA GLN A 9 -4.26 -6.25 -14.03
C GLN A 9 -3.41 -6.84 -15.17
N GLN A 10 -2.12 -6.52 -15.22
CA GLN A 10 -1.14 -7.07 -16.17
C GLN A 10 -0.43 -8.32 -15.63
N GLY A 11 -0.83 -8.82 -14.46
CA GLY A 11 -0.21 -9.99 -13.82
C GLY A 11 1.12 -9.67 -13.13
N LEU A 12 1.43 -8.40 -12.88
CA LEU A 12 2.62 -7.98 -12.14
C LEU A 12 2.24 -7.69 -10.67
N PRO A 13 2.71 -8.49 -9.70
CA PRO A 13 2.41 -8.27 -8.29
C PRO A 13 2.94 -6.93 -7.80
N THR A 14 2.17 -6.25 -6.96
CA THR A 14 2.51 -4.94 -6.39
C THR A 14 2.31 -4.90 -4.87
N ALA A 15 3.06 -4.01 -4.22
CA ALA A 15 2.86 -3.66 -2.83
C ALA A 15 2.64 -2.15 -2.73
N THR A 16 1.39 -1.71 -2.86
CA THR A 16 1.03 -0.30 -2.72
C THR A 16 1.06 0.10 -1.24
N ILE A 17 1.79 1.17 -0.92
CA ILE A 17 1.84 1.75 0.44
C ILE A 17 1.30 3.18 0.38
N ILE A 18 0.41 3.52 1.30
CA ILE A 18 -0.10 4.89 1.50
C ILE A 18 0.17 5.36 2.92
N THR A 19 0.06 6.66 3.16
CA THR A 19 -0.01 7.17 4.54
C THR A 19 -1.45 7.24 5.02
N SER A 20 -1.68 7.16 6.34
CA SER A 20 -3.02 7.08 6.95
C SER A 20 -3.99 8.20 6.53
N VAL A 21 -3.50 9.38 6.17
CA VAL A 21 -4.33 10.49 5.67
C VAL A 21 -5.02 10.20 4.33
N PHE A 22 -4.52 9.22 3.56
CA PHE A 22 -5.08 8.86 2.25
C PHE A 22 -6.08 7.70 2.30
N LEU A 23 -6.48 7.21 3.47
CA LEU A 23 -7.41 6.07 3.58
C LEU A 23 -8.72 6.30 2.81
N ASN A 24 -9.37 7.45 3.03
CA ASN A 24 -10.64 7.76 2.34
C ASN A 24 -10.43 7.91 0.83
N THR A 25 -9.34 8.56 0.41
CA THR A 25 -8.99 8.72 -1.01
C THR A 25 -8.72 7.37 -1.65
N ALA A 26 -8.00 6.47 -0.96
CA ALA A 26 -7.71 5.12 -1.42
C ALA A 26 -9.00 4.35 -1.66
N GLN A 27 -9.90 4.31 -0.65
CA GLN A 27 -11.20 3.63 -0.74
C GLN A 27 -12.05 4.16 -1.90
N ALA A 28 -12.19 5.48 -2.03
CA ALA A 28 -12.96 6.08 -3.11
C ALA A 28 -12.35 5.76 -4.49
N TYR A 29 -11.02 5.80 -4.60
CA TYR A 29 -10.33 5.57 -5.87
C TYR A 29 -10.37 4.09 -6.28
N THR A 30 -10.23 3.16 -5.34
CA THR A 30 -10.36 1.72 -5.63
C THR A 30 -11.78 1.33 -6.03
N GLN A 31 -12.80 1.98 -5.46
CA GLN A 31 -14.19 1.86 -5.91
C GLN A 31 -14.38 2.38 -7.33
N LEU A 32 -13.84 3.57 -7.64
CA LEU A 32 -13.90 4.17 -8.98
C LEU A 32 -13.27 3.27 -10.05
N LEU A 33 -12.18 2.59 -9.71
CA LEU A 33 -11.49 1.64 -10.58
C LEU A 33 -12.14 0.25 -10.66
N GLY A 34 -13.27 0.02 -9.97
CA GLY A 34 -13.97 -1.28 -9.97
C GLY A 34 -13.24 -2.38 -9.19
N VAL A 35 -12.34 -2.02 -8.28
CA VAL A 35 -11.51 -2.94 -7.49
C VAL A 35 -11.59 -2.60 -5.99
N PRO A 36 -12.78 -2.60 -5.36
CA PRO A 36 -12.96 -2.13 -3.98
C PRO A 36 -12.08 -2.85 -2.96
N ASP A 37 -11.76 -4.12 -3.20
CA ASP A 37 -10.89 -4.94 -2.36
C ASP A 37 -9.42 -4.93 -2.81
N PHE A 38 -8.95 -3.83 -3.40
CA PHE A 38 -7.54 -3.71 -3.80
C PHE A 38 -6.65 -3.60 -2.56
N PRO A 39 -5.70 -4.53 -2.35
CA PRO A 39 -4.87 -4.51 -1.16
C PRO A 39 -3.84 -3.37 -1.20
N TYR A 40 -3.71 -2.65 -0.09
CA TYR A 40 -2.64 -1.69 0.14
C TYR A 40 -2.25 -1.69 1.62
N LEU A 41 -1.03 -1.28 1.90
CA LEU A 41 -0.50 -1.12 3.25
C LEU A 41 -0.63 0.34 3.70
N VAL A 42 -0.80 0.53 5.00
CA VAL A 42 -0.98 1.85 5.60
C VAL A 42 0.19 2.14 6.52
N CYS A 43 0.97 3.15 6.15
CA CYS A 43 2.01 3.74 6.99
C CYS A 43 1.42 4.88 7.84
N PRO A 44 1.70 4.97 9.14
CA PRO A 44 1.26 6.11 9.95
C PRO A 44 1.79 7.44 9.39
N HIS A 45 0.91 8.44 9.26
CA HIS A 45 1.30 9.82 9.00
C HIS A 45 1.80 10.51 10.30
N PRO A 46 2.75 11.47 10.22
CA PRO A 46 3.51 11.87 9.05
C PRO A 46 4.65 10.91 8.74
N ILE A 47 5.16 10.94 7.51
CA ILE A 47 6.47 10.36 7.15
C ILE A 47 7.57 11.41 7.14
N THR A 48 7.20 12.68 6.94
CA THR A 48 8.09 13.83 7.03
C THR A 48 8.33 14.19 8.49
N ASN A 49 9.50 14.74 8.81
CA ASN A 49 9.89 15.14 10.16
C ASN A 49 9.87 14.03 11.23
N VAL A 50 9.78 12.75 10.83
CA VAL A 50 9.97 11.60 11.72
C VAL A 50 11.48 11.32 11.84
N ALA A 51 11.95 11.05 13.05
CA ALA A 51 13.33 10.64 13.27
C ALA A 51 13.66 9.38 12.46
N GLY A 52 14.86 9.31 11.89
CA GLY A 52 15.26 8.19 11.01
C GLY A 52 15.01 6.81 11.62
N ALA A 53 15.39 6.61 12.89
CA ALA A 53 15.17 5.34 13.60
C ALA A 53 13.68 4.95 13.69
N ALA A 54 12.80 5.91 14.00
CA ALA A 54 11.36 5.64 14.05
C ALA A 54 10.75 5.37 12.67
N LEU A 55 11.33 5.93 11.60
CA LEU A 55 10.95 5.62 10.23
C LEU A 55 11.44 4.23 9.82
N GLU A 56 12.64 3.84 10.24
CA GLU A 56 13.17 2.49 10.06
C GLU A 56 12.31 1.43 10.75
N ASP A 57 11.86 1.69 11.98
CA ASP A 57 10.98 0.76 12.71
C ASP A 57 9.68 0.54 11.94
N ARG A 58 9.06 1.62 11.43
CA ARG A 58 7.88 1.51 10.56
C ARG A 58 8.16 0.71 9.29
N ALA A 59 9.34 0.90 8.69
CA ALA A 59 9.73 0.13 7.51
C ALA A 59 9.90 -1.36 7.85
N ARG A 60 10.50 -1.70 8.99
CA ARG A 60 10.63 -3.09 9.48
C ARG A 60 9.26 -3.73 9.71
N ASP A 61 8.30 -2.99 10.25
CA ASP A 61 6.92 -3.48 10.47
C ASP A 61 6.15 -3.72 9.16
N LEU A 62 6.39 -2.89 8.14
CA LEU A 62 5.74 -3.01 6.83
C LEU A 62 6.40 -4.07 5.94
N ALA A 63 7.71 -4.28 6.04
CA ALA A 63 8.47 -5.22 5.21
C ALA A 63 7.86 -6.64 5.09
N PRO A 64 7.47 -7.34 6.17
CA PRO A 64 6.86 -8.67 6.05
C PRO A 64 5.51 -8.64 5.34
N GLN A 65 4.79 -7.52 5.42
CA GLN A 65 3.51 -7.33 4.74
C GLN A 65 3.70 -7.06 3.24
N VAL A 66 4.74 -6.30 2.87
CA VAL A 66 5.17 -6.11 1.48
C VAL A 66 5.48 -7.45 0.84
N VAL A 67 6.32 -8.27 1.50
CA VAL A 67 6.67 -9.63 1.03
C VAL A 67 5.41 -10.47 0.83
N ARG A 68 4.46 -10.42 1.78
CA ARG A 68 3.19 -11.15 1.67
C ARG A 68 2.37 -10.72 0.43
N LEU A 69 2.27 -9.43 0.14
CA LEU A 69 1.52 -8.95 -1.04
C LEU A 69 2.20 -9.39 -2.34
N LEU A 70 3.52 -9.24 -2.44
CA LEU A 70 4.27 -9.59 -3.65
C LEU A 70 4.28 -11.10 -3.94
N LEU A 71 4.32 -11.95 -2.91
CA LEU A 71 4.39 -13.41 -3.09
C LEU A 71 3.04 -14.10 -3.18
N LYS A 72 1.99 -13.56 -2.55
CA LYS A 72 0.67 -14.20 -2.53
C LYS A 72 -0.31 -13.64 -3.56
N GLY A 73 -0.04 -12.46 -4.12
CA GLY A 73 -0.91 -11.81 -5.11
C GLY A 73 -2.37 -11.71 -4.66
N ARG A 74 -3.27 -11.37 -5.58
CA ARG A 74 -4.70 -11.71 -5.43
C ARG A 74 -4.86 -13.20 -5.72
N ALA A 75 -5.24 -13.98 -4.71
CA ALA A 75 -5.79 -15.33 -4.91
C ALA A 75 -7.14 -15.25 -5.62
#